data_AF-A0AAW1NG27-F1
#
_entry.id   AF-A0AAW1NG27-F1
#
_cell.length_a   1.000
_cell.length_b   1.000
_cell.length_c   1.000
_cell.angle_alpha   90.00
_cell.angle_beta   90.00
_cell.angle_gamma   90.00
#
_symmetry.space_group_name_H-M   'P 1'
#
loop_
_entity.id
_entity.type
_entity.pdbx_description
1 polymer ?
#
loop_
_entity_poly.entity_id
_entity_poly.type
_entity_poly.pdbx_seq_one_letter_code
_entity_poly.pdbx_strand_id
1 'polypeptide(L)'
;MLTLQSSHTNAAEKNHRRTAAFKAILSILLINSARCITSSAATSTTSGGAPVSRIAFGSCSNQSDPQMIWNAIVDYNSQVFIWLGDNIYGDHKRPFKVFGKERTIGPWKNVPRFYPSSEYEMESSYKKAKSNPGYSYIRKHSKVIGTWDDHDYGLNDAGKEFAEKVTNQRLLLDFLDEPTDSPRRNQAGVYTSYTFGPVDKQIKVILLDTRYFRDPISSDGSILGSSQWEWLERQLYGPPAVLTVIASSIQVISNFSAVTRPLFSVEGWSRFPKERNRLFQLIHDSKRDGVLFISGDVHFAEITRYDCATGYPLYDVTSSGLTQSVEGVVPPALEYLLRFMAWLTPATLRVMENCRYKSCVYGKPNFGIIEVDWESQPLTLKIEVRDVNGVPVASNKFLISDLHANNRRTSDRQKYCTLEVDLPWITRYRLAIIVFSGLSVLLFTCFGLAYLIIFASKRCLRKCKHD
;
A
#
# COMPACT_ATOMS: atom_id res chain seq x y z
N MET A 1 24.65 27.70 77.41
CA MET A 1 25.99 27.63 78.02
C MET A 1 26.50 26.21 77.83
N LEU A 2 27.53 26.05 76.98
CA LEU A 2 28.52 24.94 76.93
C LEU A 2 28.00 23.53 76.54
N THR A 3 28.25 23.08 75.29
CA THR A 3 29.43 22.29 74.80
C THR A 3 29.46 20.86 75.35
N LEU A 4 29.24 19.85 74.48
CA LEU A 4 30.24 19.02 73.76
C LEU A 4 30.85 17.88 74.59
N GLN A 5 30.84 16.70 73.93
CA GLN A 5 31.82 15.60 74.05
C GLN A 5 31.84 14.86 75.40
N SER A 6 32.16 13.58 75.53
CA SER A 6 32.56 12.45 74.68
C SER A 6 32.44 11.24 75.64
N SER A 7 32.34 9.98 75.22
CA SER A 7 33.53 9.20 74.89
C SER A 7 33.16 7.71 74.78
N HIS A 8 33.79 7.08 73.78
CA HIS A 8 34.39 5.75 73.76
C HIS A 8 33.66 4.55 74.39
N THR A 9 33.50 3.48 73.60
CA THR A 9 34.43 2.33 73.66
C THR A 9 34.28 1.40 72.45
N ASN A 10 35.44 0.82 72.12
CA ASN A 10 35.76 0.00 70.96
C ASN A 10 35.35 -1.47 71.11
N ALA A 11 35.58 -2.19 70.00
CA ALA A 11 35.83 -3.62 69.88
C ALA A 11 34.57 -4.50 69.77
N ALA A 12 34.15 -4.83 68.56
CA ALA A 12 34.71 -5.92 67.76
C ALA A 12 34.28 -7.30 68.29
N GLU A 13 33.10 -7.75 67.87
CA GLU A 13 32.93 -9.16 67.55
C GLU A 13 31.99 -9.31 66.35
N LYS A 14 32.66 -9.32 65.21
CA LYS A 14 32.16 -9.39 63.85
C LYS A 14 31.87 -10.85 63.53
N ASN A 15 30.79 -11.42 64.05
CA ASN A 15 30.23 -12.68 63.52
C ASN A 15 28.86 -13.06 64.12
N HIS A 16 27.92 -12.13 64.23
CA HIS A 16 26.51 -12.49 64.44
C HIS A 16 25.60 -11.34 64.02
N ARG A 17 25.40 -11.17 62.70
CA ARG A 17 24.33 -10.35 62.10
C ARG A 17 24.27 -10.60 60.58
N ARG A 18 23.96 -11.85 60.22
CA ARG A 18 23.45 -12.23 58.88
C ARG A 18 22.33 -13.26 59.03
N THR A 19 21.40 -12.99 59.94
CA THR A 19 20.22 -13.83 60.22
C THR A 19 19.15 -12.99 60.93
N ALA A 20 18.76 -11.88 60.32
CA ALA A 20 17.59 -11.09 60.73
C ALA A 20 17.08 -10.23 59.54
N ALA A 21 16.83 -10.89 58.41
CA ALA A 21 16.02 -10.37 57.31
C ALA A 21 15.27 -11.53 56.62
N PHE A 22 14.90 -12.53 57.42
CA PHE A 22 14.21 -13.76 57.02
C PHE A 22 12.88 -13.82 57.79
N LYS A 23 12.00 -12.83 57.55
CA LYS A 23 10.60 -12.82 58.04
C LYS A 23 9.71 -11.69 57.46
N ALA A 24 9.94 -11.30 56.20
CA ALA A 24 9.04 -10.38 55.48
C ALA A 24 8.97 -10.65 53.96
N ILE A 25 9.08 -11.92 53.54
CA ILE A 25 8.76 -12.37 52.19
C ILE A 25 8.04 -13.72 52.31
N LEU A 26 6.85 -13.72 52.92
CA LEU A 26 5.96 -14.88 52.91
C LEU A 26 4.51 -14.50 53.23
N SER A 27 3.96 -13.50 52.53
CA SER A 27 2.52 -13.18 52.55
C SER A 27 1.99 -12.61 51.23
N ILE A 28 2.54 -13.01 50.08
CA ILE A 28 1.94 -12.73 48.75
C ILE A 28 2.08 -13.98 47.87
N LEU A 29 1.58 -15.09 48.38
CA LEU A 29 1.43 -16.34 47.63
C LEU A 29 0.13 -16.95 48.12
N LEU A 30 -0.98 -16.47 47.53
CA LEU A 30 -2.28 -17.12 47.36
C LEU A 30 -3.26 -16.02 46.91
N ILE A 31 -4.01 -16.30 45.83
CA ILE A 31 -4.93 -15.40 45.10
C ILE A 31 -4.24 -14.51 44.05
N ASN A 32 -3.74 -15.14 42.99
CA ASN A 32 -3.95 -14.63 41.63
C ASN A 32 -3.99 -15.85 40.71
N SER A 33 -5.12 -16.57 40.80
CA SER A 33 -5.49 -17.54 39.78
C SER A 33 -5.63 -16.80 38.46
N ALA A 34 -4.89 -17.31 37.49
CA ALA A 34 -4.84 -16.83 36.12
C ALA A 34 -6.25 -16.60 35.55
N ARG A 35 -6.54 -15.35 35.21
CA ARG A 35 -7.30 -15.03 33.99
C ARG A 35 -6.40 -14.15 33.14
N CYS A 36 -5.40 -14.80 32.54
CA CYS A 36 -4.81 -14.30 31.33
C CYS A 36 -5.94 -14.36 30.29
N ILE A 37 -6.58 -13.22 30.03
CA ILE A 37 -7.46 -13.09 28.87
C ILE A 37 -6.51 -13.13 27.68
N THR A 38 -6.23 -14.32 27.17
CA THR A 38 -5.68 -14.47 25.84
C THR A 38 -6.70 -13.87 24.89
N SER A 39 -6.46 -12.63 24.47
CA SER A 39 -7.03 -12.11 23.24
C SER A 39 -6.58 -13.06 22.14
N SER A 40 -7.42 -14.05 21.83
CA SER A 40 -7.22 -14.88 20.66
C SER A 40 -7.38 -13.95 19.46
N ALA A 41 -6.27 -13.52 18.88
CA ALA A 41 -6.29 -12.90 17.57
C ALA A 41 -6.98 -13.92 16.64
N ALA A 42 -8.22 -13.62 16.22
CA ALA A 42 -9.01 -14.56 15.44
C ALA A 42 -8.28 -14.86 14.14
N THR A 43 -7.81 -16.10 14.05
CA THR A 43 -7.45 -16.71 12.78
C THR A 43 -8.73 -17.40 12.33
N SER A 44 -9.34 -16.91 11.25
CA SER A 44 -10.45 -17.64 10.62
C SER A 44 -9.85 -18.83 9.85
N THR A 45 -9.63 -19.92 10.58
CA THR A 45 -9.04 -21.13 10.02
C THR A 45 -10.16 -21.93 9.33
N THR A 46 -10.32 -21.77 8.03
CA THR A 46 -11.03 -22.75 7.20
C THR A 46 -10.10 -23.95 6.93
N SER A 47 -9.70 -24.67 8.00
CA SER A 47 -8.94 -25.91 7.85
C SER A 47 -9.88 -27.02 7.38
N GLY A 48 -9.72 -27.45 6.13
CA GLY A 48 -10.49 -28.55 5.52
C GLY A 48 -11.17 -28.24 4.19
N GLY A 49 -11.03 -27.01 3.67
CA GLY A 49 -11.52 -26.66 2.33
C GLY A 49 -10.60 -27.15 1.21
N ALA A 50 -11.14 -27.28 0.00
CA ALA A 50 -10.37 -27.57 -1.20
C ALA A 50 -9.21 -26.54 -1.38
N PRO A 51 -8.08 -26.93 -1.99
CA PRO A 51 -6.99 -26.00 -2.26
C PRO A 51 -7.47 -24.76 -3.03
N VAL A 52 -7.03 -23.58 -2.59
CA VAL A 52 -7.22 -22.34 -3.37
C VAL A 52 -6.09 -22.26 -4.38
N SER A 53 -6.44 -22.18 -5.66
CA SER A 53 -5.49 -22.01 -6.76
C SER A 53 -5.66 -20.68 -7.47
N ARG A 54 -6.84 -20.04 -7.43
CA ARG A 54 -7.12 -18.81 -8.20
C ARG A 54 -7.61 -17.69 -7.29
N ILE A 55 -6.82 -16.63 -7.21
CA ILE A 55 -7.11 -15.41 -6.44
C ILE A 55 -7.13 -14.23 -7.42
N ALA A 56 -8.15 -13.40 -7.34
CA ALA A 56 -8.21 -12.10 -8.02
C ALA A 56 -8.17 -10.96 -6.99
N PHE A 57 -7.68 -9.79 -7.39
CA PHE A 57 -7.61 -8.63 -6.52
C PHE A 57 -7.62 -7.32 -7.30
N GLY A 58 -7.92 -6.23 -6.62
CA GLY A 58 -7.88 -4.89 -7.19
C GLY A 58 -8.23 -3.79 -6.20
N SER A 59 -8.05 -2.54 -6.63
CA SER A 59 -8.39 -1.31 -5.90
C SER A 59 -8.90 -0.23 -6.86
N CYS A 60 -9.33 0.90 -6.31
CA CYS A 60 -9.70 2.11 -7.06
C CYS A 60 -10.93 1.89 -7.94
N SER A 61 -12.00 1.44 -7.28
CA SER A 61 -13.31 1.15 -7.86
C SER A 61 -14.32 2.24 -7.49
N ASN A 62 -14.37 3.28 -8.32
CA ASN A 62 -15.42 4.28 -8.19
C ASN A 62 -16.77 3.68 -8.61
N GLN A 63 -17.64 3.54 -7.61
CA GLN A 63 -18.99 3.02 -7.67
C GLN A 63 -19.89 3.74 -8.68
N SER A 64 -19.50 4.94 -9.13
CA SER A 64 -20.27 5.73 -10.09
C SER A 64 -19.79 5.62 -11.53
N ASP A 65 -18.66 4.99 -11.78
CA ASP A 65 -18.14 4.78 -13.13
C ASP A 65 -18.68 3.49 -13.76
N PRO A 66 -18.67 3.38 -15.10
CA PRO A 66 -18.87 2.11 -15.78
C PRO A 66 -17.79 1.08 -15.38
N GLN A 67 -18.22 -0.11 -14.96
CA GLN A 67 -17.32 -1.14 -14.41
C GLN A 67 -17.31 -2.42 -15.26
N MET A 68 -17.00 -2.30 -16.56
CA MET A 68 -16.91 -3.46 -17.47
C MET A 68 -15.84 -4.48 -17.04
N ILE A 69 -14.87 -4.05 -16.24
CA ILE A 69 -13.82 -4.89 -15.65
C ILE A 69 -14.37 -6.12 -14.92
N TRP A 70 -15.59 -6.03 -14.34
CA TRP A 70 -16.18 -7.16 -13.63
C TRP A 70 -16.47 -8.35 -14.53
N ASN A 71 -16.74 -8.15 -15.82
CA ASN A 71 -16.97 -9.27 -16.74
C ASN A 71 -15.73 -10.16 -16.79
N ALA A 72 -14.55 -9.56 -16.98
CA ALA A 72 -13.28 -10.29 -17.00
C ALA A 72 -12.92 -10.92 -15.63
N ILE A 73 -13.27 -10.26 -14.52
CA ILE A 73 -13.07 -10.82 -13.17
C ILE A 73 -13.98 -12.03 -12.94
N VAL A 74 -15.25 -11.94 -13.37
CA VAL A 74 -16.23 -13.04 -13.31
C VAL A 74 -15.78 -14.21 -14.17
N ASP A 75 -15.32 -13.96 -15.39
CA ASP A 75 -14.79 -14.99 -16.30
C ASP A 75 -13.52 -15.65 -15.74
N TYR A 76 -12.72 -14.90 -14.97
CA TYR A 76 -11.60 -15.47 -14.24
C TYR A 76 -12.03 -16.40 -13.09
N ASN A 77 -13.31 -16.48 -12.69
CA ASN A 77 -13.83 -17.49 -11.75
C ASN A 77 -12.87 -17.78 -10.56
N SER A 78 -12.52 -16.73 -9.81
CA SER A 78 -11.60 -16.85 -8.67
C SER A 78 -12.31 -17.47 -7.47
N GLN A 79 -11.57 -18.22 -6.65
CA GLN A 79 -12.07 -18.73 -5.38
C GLN A 79 -12.05 -17.65 -4.30
N VAL A 80 -11.11 -16.70 -4.42
CA VAL A 80 -10.96 -15.56 -3.51
C VAL A 80 -10.88 -14.28 -4.33
N PHE A 81 -11.58 -13.24 -3.89
CA PHE A 81 -11.41 -11.88 -4.39
C PHE A 81 -10.95 -10.97 -3.24
N ILE A 82 -9.86 -10.23 -3.46
CA ILE A 82 -9.25 -9.37 -2.45
C ILE A 82 -9.40 -7.90 -2.85
N TRP A 83 -10.13 -7.15 -2.06
CA TRP A 83 -10.14 -5.69 -2.11
C TRP A 83 -8.88 -5.12 -1.46
N LEU A 84 -8.17 -4.27 -2.20
CA LEU A 84 -6.97 -3.56 -1.73
C LEU A 84 -7.26 -2.10 -1.35
N GLY A 85 -8.53 -1.71 -1.29
CA GLY A 85 -8.95 -0.37 -0.90
C GLY A 85 -9.41 0.49 -2.07
N ASP A 86 -9.87 1.70 -1.75
CA ASP A 86 -10.72 2.51 -2.65
C ASP A 86 -11.87 1.68 -3.23
N ASN A 87 -12.50 0.90 -2.35
CA ASN A 87 -13.61 0.01 -2.68
C ASN A 87 -14.85 0.82 -3.12
N ILE A 88 -14.90 2.06 -2.64
CA ILE A 88 -15.74 3.17 -3.07
C ILE A 88 -14.91 4.45 -3.04
N TYR A 89 -15.39 5.49 -3.72
CA TYR A 89 -14.90 6.86 -3.56
C TYR A 89 -15.83 7.61 -2.62
N GLY A 90 -15.38 7.77 -1.38
CA GLY A 90 -16.13 8.27 -0.24
C GLY A 90 -15.81 9.71 0.16
N ASP A 91 -15.08 10.44 -0.66
CA ASP A 91 -14.78 11.86 -0.48
C ASP A 91 -15.17 12.67 -1.73
N HIS A 92 -15.19 13.98 -1.58
CA HIS A 92 -15.56 14.89 -2.64
C HIS A 92 -14.37 15.72 -3.11
N LYS A 93 -14.26 15.89 -4.43
CA LYS A 93 -13.16 16.62 -5.07
C LYS A 93 -13.61 17.99 -5.58
N ARG A 94 -12.99 19.05 -5.05
CA ARG A 94 -13.20 20.43 -5.56
C ARG A 94 -12.49 20.64 -6.90
N PRO A 95 -13.06 21.49 -7.80
CA PRO A 95 -12.41 21.84 -9.06
C PRO A 95 -11.03 22.48 -8.87
N PHE A 96 -10.17 22.33 -9.87
CA PHE A 96 -8.89 23.02 -9.92
C PHE A 96 -9.07 24.53 -10.08
N LYS A 97 -8.76 25.30 -9.04
CA LYS A 97 -8.84 26.76 -9.04
C LYS A 97 -7.54 27.36 -8.48
N VAL A 98 -6.86 28.15 -9.31
CA VAL A 98 -5.67 28.94 -8.94
C VAL A 98 -6.04 30.38 -8.57
N PHE A 99 -7.14 30.89 -9.14
CA PHE A 99 -7.65 32.24 -8.92
C PHE A 99 -9.07 32.23 -8.34
N GLY A 100 -9.52 33.37 -7.81
CA GLY A 100 -10.82 33.53 -7.17
C GLY A 100 -10.78 33.39 -5.65
N LYS A 101 -11.97 33.39 -5.02
CA LYS A 101 -12.11 33.33 -3.55
C LYS A 101 -11.73 31.97 -2.97
N GLU A 102 -12.03 30.88 -3.69
CA GLU A 102 -11.65 29.52 -3.35
C GLU A 102 -10.53 29.04 -4.27
N ARG A 103 -9.32 28.91 -3.71
CA ARG A 103 -8.13 28.43 -4.42
C ARG A 103 -7.75 27.07 -3.86
N THR A 104 -7.86 26.05 -4.69
CA THR A 104 -7.66 24.64 -4.31
C THR A 104 -6.26 24.14 -4.62
N ILE A 105 -5.50 24.87 -5.45
CA ILE A 105 -4.13 24.55 -5.84
C ILE A 105 -3.25 25.81 -5.96
N GLY A 106 -1.93 25.61 -5.99
CA GLY A 106 -0.94 26.68 -6.12
C GLY A 106 -0.48 27.27 -4.79
N PRO A 107 0.47 28.21 -4.80
CA PRO A 107 1.10 28.77 -3.60
C PRO A 107 0.12 29.57 -2.72
N TRP A 108 -0.99 30.04 -3.29
CA TRP A 108 -2.01 30.85 -2.61
C TRP A 108 -3.26 30.04 -2.21
N LYS A 109 -3.17 28.69 -2.21
CA LYS A 109 -4.26 27.79 -1.82
C LYS A 109 -4.80 28.18 -0.43
N ASN A 110 -6.12 28.27 -0.30
CA ASN A 110 -6.80 28.62 0.97
C ASN A 110 -7.92 27.66 1.37
N VAL A 111 -8.25 26.69 0.53
CA VAL A 111 -9.22 25.64 0.84
C VAL A 111 -8.63 24.27 0.49
N PRO A 112 -8.97 23.20 1.24
CA PRO A 112 -8.54 21.85 0.87
C PRO A 112 -9.16 21.45 -0.47
N ARG A 113 -8.45 20.57 -1.19
CA ARG A 113 -8.94 20.07 -2.49
C ARG A 113 -10.00 18.99 -2.31
N PHE A 114 -9.86 18.17 -1.27
CA PHE A 114 -10.75 17.08 -0.92
C PHE A 114 -11.46 17.40 0.40
N TYR A 115 -12.66 16.88 0.58
CA TYR A 115 -13.42 16.98 1.82
C TYR A 115 -14.26 15.71 2.02
N PRO A 116 -14.47 15.26 3.27
CA PRO A 116 -15.11 13.97 3.53
C PRO A 116 -16.59 14.00 3.18
N SER A 117 -17.14 12.83 2.82
CA SER A 117 -18.59 12.64 2.71
C SER A 117 -19.22 12.40 4.07
N SER A 118 -20.53 12.63 4.16
CA SER A 118 -21.31 12.21 5.32
C SER A 118 -21.42 10.68 5.43
N GLU A 119 -21.74 10.17 6.62
CA GLU A 119 -22.01 8.74 6.84
C GLU A 119 -23.08 8.20 5.89
N TYR A 120 -24.13 8.99 5.63
CA TYR A 120 -25.20 8.62 4.69
C TYR A 120 -24.70 8.46 3.24
N GLU A 121 -23.85 9.37 2.77
CA GLU A 121 -23.26 9.30 1.44
C GLU A 121 -22.30 8.11 1.29
N MET A 122 -21.51 7.83 2.34
CA MET A 122 -20.65 6.64 2.43
C MET A 122 -21.49 5.35 2.33
N GLU A 123 -22.55 5.23 3.13
CA GLU A 123 -23.47 4.10 3.07
C GLU A 123 -24.10 3.92 1.68
N SER A 124 -24.56 5.03 1.08
CA SER A 124 -25.15 5.02 -0.26
C SER A 124 -24.14 4.53 -1.30
N SER A 125 -22.89 4.98 -1.19
CA SER A 125 -21.80 4.56 -2.06
C SER A 125 -21.49 3.07 -1.93
N TYR A 126 -21.42 2.54 -0.71
CA TYR A 126 -21.25 1.11 -0.48
C TYR A 126 -22.44 0.28 -0.97
N LYS A 127 -23.67 0.76 -0.78
CA LYS A 127 -24.89 0.12 -1.32
C LYS A 127 -24.82 0.05 -2.85
N LYS A 128 -24.42 1.14 -3.50
CA LYS A 128 -24.23 1.21 -4.96
C LYS A 128 -23.17 0.21 -5.43
N ALA A 129 -21.99 0.19 -4.82
CA ALA A 129 -20.93 -0.76 -5.14
C ALA A 129 -21.42 -2.22 -4.97
N LYS A 130 -22.05 -2.56 -3.83
CA LYS A 130 -22.63 -3.88 -3.57
C LYS A 130 -23.69 -4.31 -4.58
N SER A 131 -24.43 -3.36 -5.13
CA SER A 131 -25.50 -3.61 -6.10
C SER A 131 -25.00 -3.82 -7.53
N ASN A 132 -23.72 -3.57 -7.82
CA ASN A 132 -23.14 -3.84 -9.13
C ASN A 132 -23.32 -5.34 -9.47
N PRO A 133 -23.92 -5.71 -10.62
CA PRO A 133 -24.21 -7.10 -10.94
C PRO A 133 -22.97 -8.00 -10.95
N GLY A 134 -21.85 -7.50 -11.46
CA GLY A 134 -20.59 -8.23 -11.53
C GLY A 134 -20.00 -8.48 -10.14
N TYR A 135 -19.94 -7.45 -9.29
CA TYR A 135 -19.49 -7.64 -7.91
C TYR A 135 -20.45 -8.49 -7.07
N SER A 136 -21.77 -8.36 -7.28
CA SER A 136 -22.79 -9.21 -6.66
C SER A 136 -22.60 -10.68 -7.04
N TYR A 137 -22.23 -10.97 -8.29
CA TYR A 137 -21.87 -12.32 -8.73
C TYR A 137 -20.64 -12.84 -7.98
N ILE A 138 -19.57 -12.05 -7.90
CA ILE A 138 -18.34 -12.43 -7.17
C ILE A 138 -18.64 -12.71 -5.70
N ARG A 139 -19.42 -11.87 -5.01
CA ARG A 139 -19.82 -12.09 -3.61
C ARG A 139 -20.57 -13.41 -3.38
N LYS A 140 -21.28 -13.93 -4.38
CA LYS A 140 -22.03 -15.20 -4.29
C LYS A 140 -21.18 -16.43 -4.60
N HIS A 141 -20.11 -16.29 -5.37
CA HIS A 141 -19.34 -17.43 -5.91
C HIS A 141 -17.88 -17.49 -5.43
N SER A 142 -17.39 -16.41 -4.84
CA SER A 142 -16.02 -16.28 -4.35
C SER A 142 -16.03 -15.83 -2.89
N LYS A 143 -15.00 -16.20 -2.13
CA LYS A 143 -14.75 -15.59 -0.83
C LYS A 143 -14.22 -14.18 -1.05
N VAL A 144 -15.02 -13.18 -0.70
CA VAL A 144 -14.58 -11.77 -0.71
C VAL A 144 -13.97 -11.41 0.64
N ILE A 145 -12.78 -10.83 0.59
CA ILE A 145 -12.05 -10.27 1.73
C ILE A 145 -11.40 -8.95 1.31
N GLY A 146 -10.88 -8.17 2.26
CA GLY A 146 -10.10 -7.00 1.91
C GLY A 146 -9.91 -5.96 3.01
N THR A 147 -9.27 -4.88 2.60
CA THR A 147 -8.95 -3.69 3.40
C THR A 147 -9.48 -2.44 2.69
N TRP A 148 -9.32 -1.28 3.31
CA TRP A 148 -9.62 0.03 2.72
C TRP A 148 -8.36 0.72 2.21
N ASP A 149 -8.55 1.85 1.53
CA ASP A 149 -7.55 2.88 1.30
C ASP A 149 -8.14 4.26 1.66
N ASP A 150 -7.54 5.38 1.24
CA ASP A 150 -7.93 6.71 1.72
C ASP A 150 -9.36 7.12 1.32
N HIS A 151 -9.83 6.77 0.12
CA HIS A 151 -11.15 7.22 -0.32
C HIS A 151 -12.30 6.52 0.41
N ASP A 152 -12.16 5.26 0.79
CA ASP A 152 -13.14 4.55 1.62
C ASP A 152 -12.82 4.59 3.13
N TYR A 153 -11.61 5.01 3.49
CA TYR A 153 -11.30 5.54 4.84
C TYR A 153 -11.98 6.90 5.08
N GLY A 154 -12.20 7.70 4.03
CA GLY A 154 -13.13 8.83 4.01
C GLY A 154 -12.52 10.19 3.64
N LEU A 155 -11.21 10.27 3.40
CA LEU A 155 -10.55 11.50 2.98
C LEU A 155 -9.19 11.19 2.35
N ASN A 156 -8.95 11.72 1.15
CA ASN A 156 -7.68 11.57 0.42
C ASN A 156 -6.45 11.84 1.31
N ASP A 157 -5.47 10.93 1.28
CA ASP A 157 -4.23 10.94 2.05
C ASP A 157 -4.38 10.99 3.59
N ALA A 158 -5.57 10.76 4.13
CA ALA A 158 -5.78 10.85 5.58
C ALA A 158 -5.25 9.62 6.33
N GLY A 159 -4.70 9.88 7.52
CA GLY A 159 -4.19 8.87 8.44
C GLY A 159 -4.92 8.88 9.79
N LYS A 160 -4.18 8.67 10.87
CA LYS A 160 -4.74 8.54 12.22
C LYS A 160 -5.45 9.80 12.71
N GLU A 161 -5.18 10.97 12.12
CA GLU A 161 -5.79 12.25 12.45
C GLU A 161 -7.25 12.39 12.01
N PHE A 162 -7.73 11.52 11.12
CA PHE A 162 -9.10 11.56 10.62
C PHE A 162 -10.10 11.16 11.72
N ALA A 163 -11.11 11.99 11.95
CA ALA A 163 -12.02 11.83 13.10
C ALA A 163 -13.08 10.74 12.87
N GLU A 164 -13.52 10.57 11.63
CA GLU A 164 -14.63 9.69 11.24
C GLU A 164 -14.19 8.23 10.98
N LYS A 165 -12.91 7.92 11.20
CA LYS A 165 -12.32 6.58 10.93
C LYS A 165 -13.03 5.43 11.64
N VAL A 166 -13.57 5.65 12.84
CA VAL A 166 -14.32 4.63 13.59
C VAL A 166 -15.66 4.34 12.91
N THR A 167 -16.37 5.38 12.47
CA THR A 167 -17.62 5.24 11.72
C THR A 167 -17.36 4.54 10.39
N ASN A 168 -16.35 4.98 9.65
CA ASN A 168 -16.03 4.40 8.35
C ASN A 168 -15.51 2.96 8.48
N GLN A 169 -14.86 2.59 9.59
CA GLN A 169 -14.48 1.19 9.87
C GLN A 169 -15.71 0.30 9.90
N ARG A 170 -16.75 0.72 10.64
CA ARG A 170 -18.00 -0.03 10.69
C ARG A 170 -18.61 -0.18 9.30
N LEU A 171 -18.66 0.90 8.52
CA LEU A 171 -19.22 0.87 7.17
C LEU A 171 -18.47 -0.07 6.22
N LEU A 172 -17.13 -0.07 6.28
CA LEU A 172 -16.32 -1.02 5.50
C LEU A 172 -16.60 -2.46 5.93
N LEU A 173 -16.64 -2.75 7.23
CA LEU A 173 -16.89 -4.10 7.73
C LEU A 173 -18.30 -4.59 7.36
N ASP A 174 -19.29 -3.70 7.37
CA ASP A 174 -20.63 -3.99 6.86
C ASP A 174 -20.62 -4.20 5.34
N PHE A 175 -19.81 -3.46 4.58
CA PHE A 175 -19.59 -3.68 3.14
C PHE A 175 -18.93 -5.03 2.83
N LEU A 176 -18.00 -5.49 3.67
CA LEU A 176 -17.34 -6.79 3.49
C LEU A 176 -18.16 -7.98 4.01
N ASP A 177 -19.38 -7.73 4.50
CA ASP A 177 -20.21 -8.74 5.18
C ASP A 177 -19.46 -9.42 6.34
N GLU A 178 -18.61 -8.65 7.06
CA GLU A 178 -17.83 -9.16 8.17
C GLU A 178 -18.77 -9.66 9.28
N PRO A 179 -18.55 -10.85 9.86
CA PRO A 179 -19.39 -11.36 10.94
C PRO A 179 -19.54 -10.38 12.10
N THR A 180 -20.71 -10.35 12.73
CA THR A 180 -21.02 -9.43 13.84
C THR A 180 -20.19 -9.69 15.09
N ASP A 181 -19.70 -10.91 15.26
CA ASP A 181 -18.83 -11.37 16.35
C ASP A 181 -17.33 -11.29 16.00
N SER A 182 -16.97 -10.82 14.80
CA SER A 182 -15.58 -10.68 14.39
C SER A 182 -14.80 -9.74 15.31
N PRO A 183 -13.57 -10.09 15.72
CA PRO A 183 -12.71 -9.18 16.47
C PRO A 183 -12.42 -7.87 15.74
N ARG A 184 -12.49 -7.85 14.40
CA ARG A 184 -12.34 -6.62 13.61
C ARG A 184 -13.36 -5.54 13.99
N ARG A 185 -14.52 -5.92 14.51
CA ARG A 185 -15.55 -4.98 14.99
C ARG A 185 -15.25 -4.38 16.36
N ASN A 186 -14.27 -4.92 17.09
CA ASN A 186 -13.89 -4.49 18.44
C ASN A 186 -12.43 -4.04 18.55
N GLN A 187 -11.65 -4.14 17.47
CA GLN A 187 -10.26 -3.67 17.40
C GLN A 187 -10.17 -2.32 16.67
N ALA A 188 -9.08 -1.60 16.91
CA ALA A 188 -8.72 -0.43 16.11
C ALA A 188 -8.11 -0.87 14.77
N GLY A 189 -8.68 -0.43 13.65
CA GLY A 189 -8.22 -0.77 12.31
C GLY A 189 -8.78 -2.09 11.77
N VAL A 190 -8.73 -2.24 10.45
CA VAL A 190 -9.42 -3.32 9.71
C VAL A 190 -8.52 -4.50 9.36
N TYR A 191 -7.27 -4.53 9.84
CA TYR A 191 -6.31 -5.59 9.56
C TYR A 191 -6.77 -6.97 10.04
N THR A 192 -6.47 -8.02 9.29
CA THR A 192 -6.86 -9.41 9.61
C THR A 192 -6.08 -10.42 8.77
N SER A 193 -6.25 -11.72 9.03
CA SER A 193 -5.66 -12.78 8.21
C SER A 193 -6.63 -13.94 7.96
N TYR A 194 -6.40 -14.63 6.85
CA TYR A 194 -7.13 -15.82 6.42
C TYR A 194 -6.14 -16.91 6.02
N THR A 195 -6.46 -18.16 6.33
CA THR A 195 -5.70 -19.32 5.85
C THR A 195 -6.63 -20.24 5.08
N PHE A 196 -6.30 -20.48 3.80
CA PHE A 196 -7.09 -21.27 2.88
C PHE A 196 -6.39 -22.58 2.52
N GLY A 197 -7.16 -23.64 2.27
CA GLY A 197 -6.68 -24.94 1.79
C GLY A 197 -6.29 -25.93 2.89
N PRO A 198 -6.00 -27.19 2.51
CA PRO A 198 -5.49 -28.22 3.41
C PRO A 198 -4.03 -27.92 3.81
N VAL A 199 -3.55 -28.56 4.88
CA VAL A 199 -2.25 -28.27 5.55
C VAL A 199 -1.05 -28.21 4.58
N ASP A 200 -1.02 -29.06 3.57
CA ASP A 200 0.05 -29.17 2.57
C ASP A 200 -0.11 -28.23 1.36
N LYS A 201 -1.26 -27.57 1.22
CA LYS A 201 -1.58 -26.63 0.14
C LYS A 201 -2.14 -25.31 0.70
N GLN A 202 -1.61 -24.87 1.84
CA GLN A 202 -2.11 -23.65 2.49
C GLN A 202 -1.62 -22.37 1.80
N ILE A 203 -2.55 -21.45 1.59
CA ILE A 203 -2.27 -20.04 1.28
C ILE A 203 -2.71 -19.19 2.46
N LYS A 204 -1.79 -18.43 3.04
CA LYS A 204 -2.07 -17.43 4.07
C LYS A 204 -2.20 -16.06 3.41
N VAL A 205 -3.31 -15.37 3.65
CA VAL A 205 -3.50 -13.98 3.25
C VAL A 205 -3.48 -13.11 4.50
N ILE A 206 -2.61 -12.11 4.54
CA ILE A 206 -2.49 -11.11 5.60
C ILE A 206 -2.94 -9.78 5.01
N LEU A 207 -4.04 -9.24 5.52
CA LEU A 207 -4.56 -7.94 5.12
C LEU A 207 -4.04 -6.87 6.08
N LEU A 208 -3.27 -5.93 5.58
CA LEU A 208 -2.82 -4.76 6.33
C LEU A 208 -3.84 -3.63 6.25
N ASP A 209 -3.98 -2.90 7.33
CA ASP A 209 -4.52 -1.55 7.38
C ASP A 209 -3.35 -0.56 7.38
N THR A 210 -3.27 0.31 6.37
CA THR A 210 -2.21 1.32 6.22
C THR A 210 -2.74 2.74 6.43
N ARG A 211 -3.91 2.90 7.07
CA ARG A 211 -4.58 4.19 7.30
C ARG A 211 -4.81 4.47 8.78
N TYR A 212 -5.41 3.53 9.52
CA TYR A 212 -5.97 3.79 10.86
C TYR A 212 -4.97 4.36 11.87
N PHE A 213 -3.73 3.86 11.80
CA PHE A 213 -2.62 4.23 12.68
C PHE A 213 -1.57 5.11 12.01
N ARG A 214 -1.71 5.37 10.71
CA ARG A 214 -0.66 6.00 9.91
C ARG A 214 -0.45 7.44 10.34
N ASP A 215 0.80 7.80 10.59
CA ASP A 215 1.23 9.18 10.80
C ASP A 215 1.15 10.00 9.50
N PRO A 216 1.14 11.34 9.56
CA PRO A 216 1.09 12.18 8.35
C PRO A 216 2.19 11.83 7.33
N ILE A 217 1.88 11.86 6.02
CA ILE A 217 2.80 11.51 4.90
C ILE A 217 4.06 12.39 4.86
N SER A 218 4.01 13.55 5.49
CA SER A 218 5.15 14.47 5.65
C SER A 218 6.09 14.09 6.79
N SER A 219 5.76 13.08 7.59
CA SER A 219 6.55 12.62 8.73
C SER A 219 7.32 11.34 8.41
N ASP A 220 8.20 10.94 9.32
CA ASP A 220 8.89 9.63 9.34
C ASP A 220 8.32 8.77 10.49
N GLY A 221 7.00 8.85 10.68
CA GLY A 221 6.25 8.17 11.74
C GLY A 221 5.88 6.73 11.40
N SER A 222 4.86 6.20 12.07
CA SER A 222 4.41 4.82 11.87
C SER A 222 3.36 4.71 10.76
N ILE A 223 3.31 3.56 10.08
CA ILE A 223 2.20 3.17 9.21
C ILE A 223 1.19 2.32 9.97
N LEU A 224 1.66 1.24 10.61
CA LEU A 224 0.79 0.22 11.22
C LEU A 224 0.46 0.52 12.70
N GLY A 225 1.26 1.33 13.38
CA GLY A 225 1.15 1.49 14.83
C GLY A 225 1.53 0.22 15.61
N SER A 226 1.77 0.36 16.91
CA SER A 226 2.33 -0.73 17.73
C SER A 226 1.45 -1.98 17.75
N SER A 227 0.12 -1.82 17.89
CA SER A 227 -0.80 -2.96 18.03
C SER A 227 -0.85 -3.84 16.78
N GLN A 228 -0.87 -3.24 15.59
CA GLN A 228 -0.85 -3.99 14.34
C GLN A 228 0.54 -4.55 14.04
N TRP A 229 1.62 -3.86 14.40
CA TRP A 229 2.98 -4.40 14.30
C TRP A 229 3.16 -5.68 15.12
N GLU A 230 2.76 -5.66 16.38
CA GLU A 230 2.80 -6.84 17.26
C GLU A 230 1.90 -7.98 16.72
N TRP A 231 0.74 -7.63 16.16
CA TRP A 231 -0.12 -8.60 15.50
C TRP A 231 0.54 -9.22 14.26
N LEU A 232 1.13 -8.41 13.39
CA LEU A 232 1.81 -8.85 12.17
C LEU A 232 2.99 -9.77 12.48
N GLU A 233 3.76 -9.43 13.51
CA GLU A 233 4.83 -10.28 14.02
C GLU A 233 4.32 -11.67 14.40
N ARG A 234 3.23 -11.76 15.18
CA ARG A 234 2.59 -13.05 15.49
C ARG A 234 2.11 -13.78 14.25
N GLN A 235 1.60 -13.08 13.23
CA GLN A 235 1.18 -13.71 11.98
C GLN A 235 2.36 -14.34 11.22
N LEU A 236 3.52 -13.69 11.22
CA LEU A 236 4.71 -14.14 10.50
C LEU A 236 5.50 -15.21 11.26
N TYR A 237 5.44 -15.23 12.59
CA TYR A 237 5.98 -16.33 13.43
C TYR A 237 5.02 -17.52 13.62
N GLY A 238 3.75 -17.39 13.23
CA GLY A 238 2.75 -18.46 13.35
C GLY A 238 3.01 -19.67 12.43
N PRO A 239 2.05 -20.58 12.26
CA PRO A 239 2.21 -21.76 11.39
C PRO A 239 2.61 -21.38 9.95
N PRO A 240 3.52 -22.14 9.30
CA PRO A 240 3.92 -21.92 7.91
C PRO A 240 2.76 -22.18 6.95
N ALA A 241 2.81 -21.54 5.78
CA ALA A 241 1.94 -21.79 4.64
C ALA A 241 2.83 -21.87 3.38
N VAL A 242 2.38 -22.57 2.34
CA VAL A 242 3.13 -22.67 1.08
C VAL A 242 3.33 -21.30 0.44
N LEU A 243 2.32 -20.45 0.52
CA LEU A 243 2.35 -19.06 0.06
C LEU A 243 1.79 -18.15 1.15
N THR A 244 2.45 -17.03 1.41
CA THR A 244 1.97 -15.95 2.29
C THR A 244 1.83 -14.68 1.47
N VAL A 245 0.58 -14.30 1.17
CA VAL A 245 0.25 -13.06 0.45
C VAL A 245 0.00 -11.96 1.47
N ILE A 246 0.82 -10.91 1.45
CA ILE A 246 0.60 -9.70 2.26
C ILE A 246 -0.05 -8.64 1.39
N ALA A 247 -1.30 -8.32 1.67
CA ALA A 247 -2.06 -7.29 0.99
C ALA A 247 -1.92 -5.94 1.70
N SER A 248 -1.47 -4.93 0.96
CA SER A 248 -1.31 -3.56 1.42
C SER A 248 -2.16 -2.65 0.53
N SER A 249 -2.77 -1.59 1.07
CA SER A 249 -3.54 -0.68 0.20
C SER A 249 -2.63 0.15 -0.70
N ILE A 250 -1.50 0.60 -0.14
CA ILE A 250 -0.45 1.34 -0.84
C ILE A 250 0.72 0.43 -1.26
N GLN A 251 1.49 0.83 -2.28
CA GLN A 251 2.64 0.08 -2.78
C GLN A 251 3.73 -0.12 -1.71
N VAL A 252 4.26 -1.34 -1.60
CA VAL A 252 5.28 -1.72 -0.61
C VAL A 252 6.68 -1.55 -1.17
N ILE A 253 6.95 -2.14 -2.34
CA ILE A 253 8.31 -2.17 -2.91
C ILE A 253 8.60 -0.89 -3.70
N SER A 254 7.62 -0.41 -4.48
CA SER A 254 7.81 0.69 -5.42
C SER A 254 8.34 1.97 -4.74
N ASN A 255 9.28 2.60 -5.43
CA ASN A 255 9.91 3.86 -5.03
C ASN A 255 9.59 4.95 -6.06
N PHE A 256 8.46 4.84 -6.76
CA PHE A 256 8.07 5.68 -7.89
C PHE A 256 8.11 7.19 -7.60
N SER A 257 7.73 7.60 -6.38
CA SER A 257 7.86 8.99 -5.90
C SER A 257 9.29 9.54 -5.91
N ALA A 258 10.32 8.69 -5.88
CA ALA A 258 11.72 9.11 -5.92
C ALA A 258 12.13 9.67 -7.30
N VAL A 259 11.48 9.20 -8.37
CA VAL A 259 11.82 9.52 -9.78
C VAL A 259 10.82 10.44 -10.48
N THR A 260 9.69 10.70 -9.82
CA THR A 260 8.62 11.56 -10.35
C THR A 260 8.58 12.92 -9.68
N ARG A 261 9.22 13.08 -8.53
CA ARG A 261 9.42 14.40 -7.91
C ARG A 261 10.35 15.29 -8.73
N PRO A 262 10.14 16.62 -8.72
CA PRO A 262 9.07 17.34 -8.01
C PRO A 262 7.75 17.43 -8.79
N LEU A 263 7.57 16.71 -9.91
CA LEU A 263 6.38 16.83 -10.76
C LEU A 263 5.13 16.30 -10.06
N PHE A 264 5.24 15.12 -9.45
CA PHE A 264 4.17 14.52 -8.66
C PHE A 264 4.74 13.55 -7.62
N SER A 265 3.89 13.11 -6.71
CA SER A 265 4.20 12.17 -5.64
C SER A 265 2.99 11.27 -5.44
N VAL A 266 3.24 9.99 -5.22
CA VAL A 266 2.26 8.99 -4.79
C VAL A 266 2.56 8.56 -3.36
N GLU A 267 1.54 8.06 -2.67
CA GLU A 267 1.72 7.40 -1.40
C GLU A 267 2.37 6.02 -1.58
N GLY A 268 2.90 5.46 -0.51
CA GLY A 268 3.60 4.19 -0.52
C GLY A 268 4.48 4.04 0.71
N TRP A 269 4.87 2.80 1.00
CA TRP A 269 5.81 2.49 2.09
C TRP A 269 7.15 3.19 1.92
N SER A 270 7.53 3.56 0.69
CA SER A 270 8.71 4.37 0.38
C SER A 270 8.70 5.76 1.04
N ARG A 271 7.54 6.27 1.47
CA ARG A 271 7.42 7.51 2.24
C ARG A 271 7.84 7.36 3.70
N PHE A 272 7.83 6.13 4.23
CA PHE A 272 8.17 5.77 5.60
C PHE A 272 9.29 4.71 5.59
N PRO A 273 10.52 5.08 5.20
CA PRO A 273 11.60 4.12 4.95
C PRO A 273 11.94 3.27 6.18
N LYS A 274 11.79 3.81 7.40
CA LYS A 274 11.99 3.05 8.65
C LYS A 274 10.96 1.93 8.81
N GLU A 275 9.69 2.23 8.61
CA GLU A 275 8.60 1.24 8.70
C GLU A 275 8.72 0.19 7.59
N ARG A 276 9.12 0.59 6.38
CA ARG A 276 9.39 -0.36 5.28
C ARG A 276 10.56 -1.29 5.60
N ASN A 277 11.65 -0.76 6.10
CA ASN A 277 12.81 -1.56 6.50
C ASN A 277 12.44 -2.51 7.66
N ARG A 278 11.62 -2.05 8.62
CA ARG A 278 11.08 -2.89 9.69
C ARG A 278 10.25 -4.06 9.15
N LEU A 279 9.42 -3.83 8.13
CA LEU A 279 8.63 -4.89 7.49
C LEU A 279 9.54 -5.95 6.86
N PHE A 280 10.53 -5.51 6.07
CA PHE A 280 11.48 -6.42 5.42
C PHE A 280 12.31 -7.21 6.43
N GLN A 281 12.77 -6.54 7.49
CA GLN A 281 13.52 -7.17 8.57
C GLN A 281 12.66 -8.22 9.30
N LEU A 282 11.40 -7.91 9.60
CA LEU A 282 10.48 -8.85 10.24
C LEU A 282 10.23 -10.10 9.37
N ILE A 283 10.06 -9.94 8.06
CA ILE A 283 9.95 -11.08 7.13
C ILE A 283 11.24 -11.90 7.13
N HIS A 284 12.40 -11.24 7.09
CA HIS A 284 13.70 -11.91 7.15
C HIS A 284 13.91 -12.69 8.47
N ASP A 285 13.57 -12.10 9.60
CA ASP A 285 13.81 -12.66 10.94
C ASP A 285 12.86 -13.79 11.27
N SER A 286 11.59 -13.68 10.85
CA SER A 286 10.61 -14.75 11.01
C SER A 286 10.90 -16.00 10.17
N LYS A 287 11.88 -15.94 9.25
CA LYS A 287 12.22 -17.02 8.31
C LYS A 287 10.99 -17.53 7.55
N ARG A 288 10.02 -16.64 7.31
CA ARG A 288 8.82 -16.94 6.53
C ARG A 288 9.23 -17.03 5.06
N ASP A 289 9.17 -18.23 4.48
CA ASP A 289 9.29 -18.45 3.04
C ASP A 289 7.96 -18.14 2.32
N GLY A 290 8.02 -17.97 1.00
CA GLY A 290 6.83 -17.84 0.15
C GLY A 290 6.09 -16.51 0.29
N VAL A 291 6.76 -15.42 0.68
CA VAL A 291 6.10 -14.11 0.82
C VAL A 291 6.01 -13.37 -0.52
N LEU A 292 4.82 -12.84 -0.81
CA LEU A 292 4.49 -12.00 -1.94
C LEU A 292 3.61 -10.83 -1.46
N PHE A 293 3.79 -9.64 -2.03
CA PHE A 293 2.89 -8.50 -1.83
C PHE A 293 1.90 -8.33 -2.98
N ILE A 294 0.74 -7.79 -2.64
CA ILE A 294 -0.21 -7.19 -3.58
C ILE A 294 -0.59 -5.78 -3.09
N SER A 295 -0.74 -4.83 -4.02
CA SER A 295 -0.96 -3.41 -3.69
C SER A 295 -1.88 -2.64 -4.63
N GLY A 296 -2.32 -1.44 -4.21
CA GLY A 296 -3.27 -0.55 -4.88
C GLY A 296 -2.83 0.93 -4.97
N ASP A 297 -3.77 1.86 -4.72
CA ASP A 297 -3.61 3.34 -4.61
C ASP A 297 -3.29 4.11 -5.92
N VAL A 298 -2.29 3.68 -6.68
CA VAL A 298 -1.58 4.54 -7.63
C VAL A 298 -2.24 4.75 -9.02
N HIS A 299 -3.43 4.21 -9.26
CA HIS A 299 -4.20 4.26 -10.52
C HIS A 299 -3.47 3.72 -11.76
N PHE A 300 -2.43 2.91 -11.58
CA PHE A 300 -1.81 2.12 -12.62
C PHE A 300 -1.42 0.75 -12.08
N ALA A 301 -1.02 -0.13 -12.98
CA ALA A 301 -0.48 -1.43 -12.63
C ALA A 301 0.99 -1.58 -13.00
N GLU A 302 1.72 -2.29 -12.14
CA GLU A 302 3.09 -2.73 -12.37
C GLU A 302 3.38 -3.99 -11.53
N ILE A 303 4.45 -4.70 -11.90
CA ILE A 303 5.04 -5.74 -11.05
C ILE A 303 6.43 -5.25 -10.66
N THR A 304 6.67 -5.12 -9.36
CA THR A 304 7.99 -4.79 -8.83
C THR A 304 8.59 -5.97 -8.05
N ARG A 305 9.91 -5.97 -7.94
CA ARG A 305 10.72 -7.00 -7.31
C ARG A 305 11.85 -6.34 -6.54
N TYR A 306 12.17 -6.86 -5.35
CA TYR A 306 13.30 -6.44 -4.56
C TYR A 306 14.02 -7.64 -3.95
N ASP A 307 15.29 -7.82 -4.33
CA ASP A 307 16.06 -9.04 -4.02
C ASP A 307 16.92 -8.92 -2.77
N CYS A 308 17.14 -7.68 -2.30
CA CYS A 308 18.06 -7.37 -1.21
C CYS A 308 17.38 -7.16 0.15
N ALA A 309 16.06 -7.35 0.25
CA ALA A 309 15.35 -7.27 1.53
C ALA A 309 15.42 -8.57 2.34
N THR A 310 15.40 -9.72 1.68
CA THR A 310 15.32 -11.03 2.34
C THR A 310 16.25 -12.05 1.69
N GLY A 311 16.21 -13.30 2.15
CA GLY A 311 16.99 -14.39 1.55
C GLY A 311 16.51 -14.83 0.17
N TYR A 312 15.42 -14.24 -0.35
CA TYR A 312 14.77 -14.55 -1.62
C TYR A 312 14.10 -13.29 -2.22
N PRO A 313 13.74 -13.27 -3.52
CA PRO A 313 13.07 -12.13 -4.15
C PRO A 313 11.69 -11.85 -3.54
N LEU A 314 11.46 -10.62 -3.10
CA LEU A 314 10.12 -10.14 -2.76
C LEU A 314 9.48 -9.52 -3.99
N TYR A 315 8.29 -9.99 -4.36
CA TYR A 315 7.48 -9.40 -5.42
C TYR A 315 6.37 -8.53 -4.82
N ASP A 316 5.97 -7.48 -5.55
CA ASP A 316 4.80 -6.65 -5.25
C ASP A 316 4.04 -6.41 -6.55
N VAL A 317 2.83 -6.98 -6.62
CA VAL A 317 1.94 -6.87 -7.77
C VAL A 317 0.92 -5.80 -7.50
N THR A 318 1.08 -4.65 -8.15
CA THR A 318 0.17 -3.54 -8.00
C THR A 318 -0.96 -3.66 -9.03
N SER A 319 -2.20 -3.71 -8.55
CA SER A 319 -3.39 -3.54 -9.37
C SER A 319 -4.23 -2.41 -8.80
N SER A 320 -4.03 -1.24 -9.39
CA SER A 320 -4.71 -0.01 -9.00
C SER A 320 -5.42 0.59 -10.21
N GLY A 321 -6.73 0.41 -10.24
CA GLY A 321 -7.59 0.96 -11.27
C GLY A 321 -8.61 -0.02 -11.80
N LEU A 322 -9.48 -0.53 -10.95
CA LEU A 322 -10.68 -1.22 -11.42
C LEU A 322 -11.56 -0.28 -12.27
N THR A 323 -11.62 1.00 -11.90
CA THR A 323 -12.23 2.04 -12.74
C THR A 323 -11.34 3.27 -12.89
N GLN A 324 -10.69 3.72 -11.81
CA GLN A 324 -9.88 4.93 -11.80
C GLN A 324 -8.47 4.63 -12.27
N SER A 325 -8.10 5.16 -13.44
CA SER A 325 -6.82 4.86 -14.08
C SER A 325 -6.12 6.12 -14.56
N VAL A 326 -4.79 6.16 -14.49
CA VAL A 326 -3.99 7.34 -14.81
C VAL A 326 -4.12 7.75 -16.28
N GLU A 327 -4.33 6.82 -17.22
CA GLU A 327 -4.63 7.17 -18.61
C GLU A 327 -6.06 7.68 -18.78
N GLY A 328 -6.99 7.31 -17.90
CA GLY A 328 -8.37 7.79 -17.92
C GLY A 328 -8.54 9.26 -17.53
N VAL A 329 -7.51 9.90 -16.94
CA VAL A 329 -7.58 11.33 -16.53
C VAL A 329 -7.15 12.31 -17.64
N VAL A 330 -6.65 11.80 -18.77
CA VAL A 330 -6.24 12.62 -19.92
C VAL A 330 -7.12 12.31 -21.14
N PRO A 331 -7.28 13.26 -22.08
CA PRO A 331 -7.95 12.97 -23.35
C PRO A 331 -7.30 11.77 -24.07
N PRO A 332 -8.07 10.91 -24.76
CA PRO A 332 -7.53 9.73 -25.45
C PRO A 332 -6.37 10.04 -26.41
N ALA A 333 -6.44 11.19 -27.08
CA ALA A 333 -5.39 11.66 -27.97
C ALA A 333 -4.04 11.94 -27.27
N LEU A 334 -4.01 12.06 -25.94
CA LEU A 334 -2.81 12.37 -25.15
C LEU A 334 -2.31 11.21 -24.28
N GLU A 335 -2.99 10.05 -24.27
CA GLU A 335 -2.56 8.87 -23.51
C GLU A 335 -1.12 8.45 -23.82
N TYR A 336 -0.71 8.57 -25.09
CA TYR A 336 0.64 8.20 -25.53
C TYR A 336 1.74 9.02 -24.82
N LEU A 337 1.43 10.26 -24.40
CA LEU A 337 2.38 11.09 -23.65
C LEU A 337 2.63 10.52 -22.26
N LEU A 338 1.59 10.00 -21.59
CA LEU A 338 1.75 9.34 -20.29
C LEU A 338 2.62 8.10 -20.42
N ARG A 339 2.40 7.28 -21.46
CA ARG A 339 3.22 6.09 -21.74
C ARG A 339 4.67 6.45 -22.04
N PHE A 340 4.89 7.53 -22.78
CA PHE A 340 6.23 8.06 -23.05
C PHE A 340 6.91 8.55 -21.76
N MET A 341 6.20 9.29 -20.91
CA MET A 341 6.73 9.72 -19.61
C MET A 341 7.06 8.54 -18.70
N ALA A 342 6.20 7.51 -18.65
CA ALA A 342 6.47 6.29 -17.89
C ALA A 342 7.72 5.54 -18.41
N TRP A 343 7.99 5.58 -19.71
CA TRP A 343 9.24 5.04 -20.27
C TRP A 343 10.48 5.88 -19.88
N LEU A 344 10.30 7.18 -19.64
CA LEU A 344 11.35 8.07 -19.16
C LEU A 344 11.60 7.99 -17.65
N THR A 345 10.73 7.37 -16.86
CA THR A 345 11.01 7.13 -15.44
C THR A 345 11.96 5.94 -15.27
N PRO A 346 13.09 6.07 -14.54
CA PRO A 346 13.87 4.92 -14.11
C PRO A 346 13.00 3.91 -13.35
N ALA A 347 13.28 2.62 -13.55
CA ALA A 347 12.47 1.53 -13.05
C ALA A 347 13.36 0.39 -12.55
N THR A 348 14.22 0.66 -11.57
CA THR A 348 15.24 -0.29 -11.11
C THR A 348 14.64 -1.49 -10.40
N LEU A 349 13.46 -1.33 -9.80
CA LEU A 349 12.73 -2.40 -9.11
C LEU A 349 11.66 -3.07 -9.97
N ARG A 350 11.42 -2.61 -11.21
CA ARG A 350 10.32 -3.13 -12.03
C ARG A 350 10.71 -4.40 -12.78
N VAL A 351 9.84 -5.40 -12.79
CA VAL A 351 10.00 -6.60 -13.61
C VAL A 351 9.73 -6.23 -15.07
N MET A 352 10.78 -6.24 -15.90
CA MET A 352 10.74 -5.76 -17.28
C MET A 352 10.38 -6.84 -18.32
N GLU A 353 9.79 -7.95 -17.88
CA GLU A 353 9.53 -9.15 -18.68
C GLU A 353 8.03 -9.34 -18.88
N ASN A 354 7.63 -9.82 -20.08
CA ASN A 354 6.23 -10.12 -20.44
C ASN A 354 5.23 -8.99 -20.16
N CYS A 355 5.58 -7.77 -20.59
CA CYS A 355 4.72 -6.59 -20.48
C CYS A 355 4.19 -6.14 -21.83
N ARG A 356 2.96 -5.62 -21.84
CA ARG A 356 2.33 -5.03 -23.03
C ARG A 356 3.04 -3.75 -23.50
N TYR A 357 3.54 -2.95 -22.56
CA TYR A 357 4.24 -1.70 -22.85
C TYR A 357 5.70 -1.76 -22.39
N LYS A 358 6.57 -1.02 -23.09
CA LYS A 358 8.02 -1.00 -22.81
C LYS A 358 8.39 -0.50 -21.42
N SER A 359 7.55 0.33 -20.80
CA SER A 359 7.75 0.81 -19.44
C SER A 359 7.36 -0.22 -18.37
N CYS A 360 6.65 -1.29 -18.75
CA CYS A 360 5.99 -2.23 -17.83
C CYS A 360 5.02 -1.58 -16.83
N VAL A 361 4.54 -0.37 -17.16
CA VAL A 361 3.45 0.31 -16.46
C VAL A 361 2.22 0.23 -17.35
N TYR A 362 1.09 -0.19 -16.79
CA TYR A 362 -0.20 -0.22 -17.48
C TYR A 362 -1.16 0.76 -16.81
N GLY A 363 -1.44 1.87 -17.48
CA GLY A 363 -2.22 2.97 -16.90
C GLY A 363 -3.72 2.98 -17.23
N LYS A 364 -4.28 1.85 -17.69
CA LYS A 364 -5.71 1.68 -18.01
C LYS A 364 -6.39 0.77 -16.98
N PRO A 365 -7.73 0.63 -17.01
CA PRO A 365 -8.42 -0.21 -16.04
C PRO A 365 -7.93 -1.66 -16.06
N ASN A 366 -7.70 -2.21 -14.87
CA ASN A 366 -6.99 -3.47 -14.68
C ASN A 366 -7.42 -4.18 -13.38
N PHE A 367 -7.14 -5.49 -13.32
CA PHE A 367 -7.22 -6.28 -12.10
C PHE A 367 -6.03 -7.24 -12.00
N GLY A 368 -5.64 -7.61 -10.79
CA GLY A 368 -4.54 -8.53 -10.53
C GLY A 368 -5.03 -9.96 -10.30
N ILE A 369 -4.18 -10.95 -10.60
CA ILE A 369 -4.41 -12.35 -10.26
C ILE A 369 -3.16 -13.02 -9.68
N ILE A 370 -3.41 -14.02 -8.84
CA ILE A 370 -2.42 -14.99 -8.37
C ILE A 370 -2.97 -16.38 -8.68
N GLU A 371 -2.19 -17.20 -9.37
CA GLU A 371 -2.55 -18.55 -9.74
C GLU A 371 -1.47 -19.54 -9.29
N VAL A 372 -1.87 -20.53 -8.48
CA VAL A 372 -1.00 -21.63 -8.04
C VAL A 372 -1.38 -22.90 -8.81
N ASP A 373 -0.41 -23.47 -9.50
CA ASP A 373 -0.57 -24.78 -10.15
C ASP A 373 -0.14 -25.89 -9.18
N TRP A 374 -1.10 -26.40 -8.42
CA TRP A 374 -0.88 -27.46 -7.43
C TRP A 374 -0.51 -28.83 -8.01
N GLU A 375 -0.67 -29.01 -9.32
CA GLU A 375 -0.40 -30.27 -10.02
C GLU A 375 0.97 -30.23 -10.73
N SER A 376 1.55 -29.03 -10.90
CA SER A 376 2.90 -28.88 -11.44
C SER A 376 3.98 -29.39 -10.48
N GLN A 377 5.01 -30.02 -11.05
CA GLN A 377 6.18 -30.49 -10.30
C GLN A 377 7.46 -30.06 -11.04
N PRO A 378 8.26 -29.11 -10.50
CA PRO A 378 8.04 -28.35 -9.26
C PRO A 378 6.84 -27.40 -9.31
N LEU A 379 6.27 -27.06 -8.14
CA LEU A 379 5.12 -26.16 -8.00
C LEU A 379 5.41 -24.79 -8.61
N THR A 380 4.50 -24.31 -9.45
CA THR A 380 4.60 -23.02 -10.12
C THR A 380 3.59 -22.01 -9.60
N LEU A 381 4.04 -20.76 -9.48
CA LEU A 381 3.23 -19.60 -9.16
C LEU A 381 3.21 -18.68 -10.38
N LYS A 382 2.02 -18.21 -10.74
CA LYS A 382 1.81 -17.22 -11.79
C LYS A 382 1.15 -15.99 -11.19
N ILE A 383 1.75 -14.84 -11.43
CA ILE A 383 1.22 -13.53 -11.07
C ILE A 383 0.98 -12.74 -12.34
N GLU A 384 -0.20 -12.13 -12.48
CA GLU A 384 -0.51 -11.28 -13.62
C GLU A 384 -1.30 -10.06 -13.21
N VAL A 385 -1.24 -9.05 -14.07
CA VAL A 385 -2.26 -8.02 -14.18
C VAL A 385 -2.95 -8.20 -15.53
N ARG A 386 -4.27 -8.05 -15.55
CA ARG A 386 -5.13 -8.20 -16.73
C ARG A 386 -5.93 -6.93 -16.99
N ASP A 387 -6.26 -6.69 -18.25
CA ASP A 387 -7.12 -5.58 -18.66
C ASP A 387 -8.62 -5.90 -18.55
N VAL A 388 -9.47 -4.96 -18.99
CA VAL A 388 -10.94 -5.08 -19.06
C VAL A 388 -11.46 -6.27 -19.87
N ASN A 389 -10.64 -6.86 -20.74
CA ASN A 389 -11.00 -8.03 -21.54
C ASN A 389 -10.38 -9.33 -20.99
N GLY A 390 -9.75 -9.26 -19.81
CA GLY A 390 -9.07 -10.41 -19.20
C GLY A 390 -7.73 -10.77 -19.84
N VAL A 391 -7.20 -9.92 -20.74
CA VAL A 391 -5.93 -10.17 -21.42
C VAL A 391 -4.78 -9.71 -20.53
N PRO A 392 -3.73 -10.54 -20.30
CA PRO A 392 -2.56 -10.13 -19.53
C PRO A 392 -1.90 -8.85 -20.09
N VAL A 393 -1.49 -7.97 -19.18
CA VAL A 393 -0.77 -6.72 -19.48
C VAL A 393 0.64 -6.71 -18.90
N ALA A 394 0.83 -7.46 -17.81
CA ALA A 394 2.10 -7.76 -17.16
C ALA A 394 1.96 -9.15 -16.54
N SER A 395 2.98 -9.99 -16.66
CA SER A 395 2.92 -11.35 -16.13
C SER A 395 4.29 -11.84 -15.71
N ASN A 396 4.32 -12.66 -14.67
CA ASN A 396 5.50 -13.41 -14.29
C ASN A 396 5.10 -14.80 -13.80
N LYS A 397 5.88 -15.81 -14.16
CA LYS A 397 5.69 -17.20 -13.74
C LYS A 397 7.03 -17.75 -13.25
N PHE A 398 7.04 -18.28 -12.04
CA PHE A 398 8.26 -18.80 -11.39
C PHE A 398 7.92 -19.95 -10.45
N LEU A 399 8.95 -20.61 -9.91
CA LEU A 399 8.74 -21.71 -8.97
C LEU A 399 8.45 -21.15 -7.58
N ILE A 400 7.53 -21.75 -6.83
CA ILE A 400 7.30 -21.33 -5.43
C ILE A 400 8.59 -21.44 -4.62
N SER A 401 9.40 -22.47 -4.89
CA SER A 401 10.71 -22.66 -4.28
C SER A 401 11.70 -21.51 -4.53
N ASP A 402 11.48 -20.65 -5.52
CA ASP A 402 12.31 -19.46 -5.75
C ASP A 402 12.05 -18.39 -4.68
N LEU A 403 10.92 -18.45 -3.97
CA LEU A 403 10.58 -17.61 -2.82
C LEU A 403 11.04 -18.21 -1.48
N HIS A 404 12.03 -19.11 -1.50
CA HIS A 404 12.56 -19.76 -0.29
C HIS A 404 14.03 -19.40 -0.10
N ALA A 405 14.42 -19.05 1.12
CA ALA A 405 15.77 -18.54 1.40
C ALA A 405 16.90 -19.54 1.02
N ASN A 406 16.62 -20.84 1.12
CA ASN A 406 17.58 -21.92 0.86
C ASN A 406 17.85 -22.18 -0.63
N ASN A 407 17.09 -21.59 -1.55
CA ASN A 407 17.27 -21.80 -2.98
C ASN A 407 18.39 -20.89 -3.54
N ARG A 408 19.59 -21.45 -3.69
CA ARG A 408 20.84 -20.78 -4.11
C ARG A 408 20.95 -20.58 -5.63
N ARG A 409 19.91 -20.13 -6.34
CA ARG A 409 20.13 -19.53 -7.67
C ARG A 409 20.79 -18.16 -7.47
N THR A 410 22.12 -18.17 -7.45
CA THR A 410 23.01 -17.11 -6.97
C THR A 410 23.29 -15.99 -7.99
N SER A 411 22.94 -16.15 -9.27
CA SER A 411 23.33 -15.19 -10.31
C SER A 411 22.40 -13.97 -10.46
N ASP A 412 21.12 -14.08 -10.12
CA ASP A 412 20.14 -12.98 -10.37
C ASP A 412 19.82 -12.11 -9.15
N ARG A 413 20.26 -12.49 -7.95
CA ARG A 413 19.89 -11.80 -6.68
C ARG A 413 20.35 -10.34 -6.57
N GLN A 414 21.14 -9.83 -7.51
CA GLN A 414 21.61 -8.44 -7.49
C GLN A 414 20.90 -7.53 -8.51
N LYS A 415 20.11 -8.07 -9.45
CA LYS A 415 19.48 -7.27 -10.52
C LYS A 415 18.50 -6.24 -9.96
N TYR A 416 17.78 -6.60 -8.90
CA TYR A 416 16.71 -5.79 -8.30
C TYR A 416 17.08 -5.31 -6.89
N CYS A 417 18.28 -4.74 -6.73
CA CYS A 417 18.77 -4.27 -5.42
C CYS A 417 19.00 -2.75 -5.34
N THR A 418 19.03 -2.06 -6.47
CA THR A 418 19.22 -0.61 -6.49
C THR A 418 17.88 0.08 -6.27
N LEU A 419 17.76 0.84 -5.18
CA LEU A 419 16.60 1.69 -4.97
C LEU A 419 16.71 2.96 -5.83
N GLU A 420 15.58 3.44 -6.34
CA GLU A 420 15.55 4.64 -7.18
C GLU A 420 16.01 5.91 -6.44
N VAL A 421 15.96 5.91 -5.10
CA VAL A 421 16.50 6.99 -4.27
C VAL A 421 18.02 7.10 -4.32
N ASP A 422 18.72 6.00 -4.61
CA ASP A 422 20.19 5.89 -4.64
C ASP A 422 20.77 6.17 -6.04
N LEU A 423 19.91 6.39 -7.04
CA LEU A 423 20.34 6.70 -8.39
C LEU A 423 21.07 8.05 -8.46
N PRO A 424 22.06 8.21 -9.38
CA PRO A 424 22.64 9.51 -9.67
C PRO A 424 21.55 10.54 -9.97
N TRP A 425 21.70 11.76 -9.45
CA TRP A 425 20.66 12.78 -9.51
C TRP A 425 20.15 13.05 -10.93
N ILE A 426 21.02 12.99 -11.95
CA ILE A 426 20.64 13.23 -13.35
C ILE A 426 19.73 12.12 -13.89
N THR A 427 19.94 10.87 -13.46
CA THR A 427 19.12 9.72 -13.81
C THR A 427 17.81 9.77 -13.04
N ARG A 428 17.89 10.00 -11.72
CA ARG A 428 16.74 10.08 -10.82
C ARG A 428 15.76 11.16 -11.25
N TYR A 429 16.26 12.36 -11.57
CA TYR A 429 15.45 13.52 -11.95
C TYR A 429 15.30 13.70 -13.47
N ARG A 430 15.63 12.69 -14.28
CA ARG A 430 15.60 12.77 -15.75
C ARG A 430 14.28 13.32 -16.30
N LEU A 431 13.15 12.82 -15.81
CA LEU A 431 11.83 13.27 -16.26
C LEU A 431 11.61 14.75 -15.91
N ALA A 432 11.92 15.16 -14.67
CA ALA A 432 11.80 16.54 -14.24
C ALA A 432 12.69 17.49 -15.05
N ILE A 433 13.96 17.11 -15.29
CA ILE A 433 14.89 17.87 -16.13
C ILE A 433 14.29 18.08 -17.51
N ILE A 434 13.81 17.02 -18.18
CA ILE A 434 13.20 17.12 -19.51
C ILE A 434 11.99 18.06 -19.50
N VAL A 435 11.09 17.92 -18.53
CA VAL A 435 9.88 18.75 -18.41
C VAL A 435 10.25 20.22 -18.19
N PHE A 436 11.10 20.53 -17.21
CA PHE A 436 11.47 21.92 -16.91
C PHE A 436 12.33 22.55 -18.01
N SER A 437 13.22 21.80 -18.67
CA SER A 437 13.94 22.27 -19.84
C SER A 437 12.99 22.57 -20.99
N GLY A 438 12.02 21.69 -21.27
CA GLY A 438 10.99 21.92 -22.28
C GLY A 438 10.14 23.16 -22.00
N LEU A 439 9.68 23.33 -20.75
CA LEU A 439 8.94 24.52 -20.32
C LEU A 439 9.77 25.80 -20.46
N SER A 440 11.08 25.74 -20.16
CA SER A 440 11.99 26.88 -20.31
C SER A 440 12.14 27.28 -21.77
N VAL A 441 12.33 26.32 -22.68
CA VAL A 441 12.39 26.57 -24.13
C VAL A 441 11.07 27.16 -24.63
N LEU A 442 9.93 26.63 -24.20
CA LEU A 442 8.61 27.17 -24.55
C LEU A 442 8.46 28.62 -24.08
N LEU A 443 8.91 28.92 -22.86
CA LEU A 443 8.86 30.27 -22.31
C LEU A 443 9.75 31.25 -23.10
N PHE A 444 10.99 30.87 -23.41
CA PHE A 444 11.88 31.71 -24.23
C PHE A 444 11.38 31.91 -25.66
N THR A 445 10.77 30.89 -26.27
CA THR A 445 10.16 31.02 -27.60
C THR A 445 8.95 31.95 -27.58
N CYS A 446 8.07 31.85 -26.57
CA CYS A 446 6.97 32.78 -26.37
C CYS A 446 7.45 34.22 -26.17
N PHE A 447 8.48 34.45 -25.34
CA PHE A 447 9.06 35.78 -25.15
C PHE A 447 9.69 36.31 -26.44
N GLY A 448 10.40 35.47 -27.20
CA GLY A 448 10.95 35.82 -28.50
C GLY A 448 9.86 36.21 -29.50
N LEU A 449 8.78 35.44 -29.60
CA LEU A 449 7.64 35.75 -30.47
C LEU A 449 6.94 37.04 -30.05
N ALA A 450 6.68 37.24 -28.76
CA ALA A 450 6.09 38.47 -28.24
C ALA A 450 6.98 39.69 -28.54
N TYR A 451 8.29 39.57 -28.35
CA TYR A 451 9.25 40.62 -28.70
C TYR A 451 9.23 40.94 -30.20
N LEU A 452 9.22 39.92 -31.07
CA LEU A 452 9.12 40.10 -32.52
C LEU A 452 7.80 40.78 -32.93
N ILE A 453 6.67 40.40 -32.33
CA ILE A 453 5.36 41.02 -32.56
C ILE A 453 5.39 42.50 -32.13
N ILE A 454 5.93 42.81 -30.95
CA ILE A 454 6.03 44.18 -30.45
C ILE A 454 6.96 45.01 -31.35
N PHE A 455 8.10 44.45 -31.76
CA PHE A 455 9.07 45.10 -32.64
C PHE A 455 8.47 45.40 -34.03
N ALA A 456 7.81 44.41 -34.64
CA ALA A 456 7.11 44.57 -35.91
C ALA A 456 5.99 45.63 -35.81
N SER A 457 5.18 45.58 -34.75
CA SER A 457 4.10 46.56 -34.51
C SER A 457 4.65 47.98 -34.37
N LYS A 458 5.75 48.17 -33.62
CA LYS A 458 6.42 49.47 -33.50
C LYS A 458 6.97 49.97 -34.85
N ARG A 459 7.49 49.07 -35.70
CA ARG A 459 8.00 49.42 -37.03
C ARG A 459 6.87 49.81 -37.99
N CYS A 460 5.74 49.11 -37.96
CA CYS A 460 4.54 49.47 -38.72
C CYS A 460 3.98 50.83 -38.27
N LEU A 461 3.83 51.06 -36.96
CA LEU A 461 3.36 52.35 -36.42
C LEU A 461 4.29 53.52 -36.77
N ARG A 462 5.61 53.29 -36.87
CA ARG A 462 6.55 54.32 -37.34
C ARG A 462 6.42 54.61 -38.84
N LYS A 463 6.14 53.60 -39.67
CA LYS A 463 5.89 53.81 -41.11
C LYS A 463 4.58 54.58 -41.34
N CYS A 464 3.49 54.22 -40.66
CA CYS A 464 2.20 54.93 -40.75
C CYS A 464 2.21 56.38 -40.22
N LYS A 465 3.30 56.85 -39.60
CA LYS A 465 3.44 58.25 -39.15
C LYS A 465 4.21 59.13 -40.14
N HIS A 466 4.83 58.53 -41.16
CA HIS A 466 5.62 59.23 -42.18
C HIS A 466 4.92 59.32 -43.55
N ASP A 467 3.80 58.60 -43.70
CA ASP A 467 2.81 58.77 -44.76
C ASP A 467 1.63 59.57 -44.19
#